data_AF-A0A9X8ZYL8-F1
#
_entry.id   AF-A0A9X8ZYL8-F1
#
_cell.length_a   1.000
_cell.length_b   1.000
_cell.length_c   1.000
_cell.angle_alpha   90.00
_cell.angle_beta   90.00
_cell.angle_gamma   90.00
#
_symmetry.space_group_name_H-M   'P 1'
#
loop_
_entity.id
_entity.type
_entity.pdbx_description
1 polymer ?
#
loop_
_entity_poly.entity_id
_entity_poly.type
_entity_poly.pdbx_seq_one_letter_code
_entity_poly.pdbx_strand_id
1 'polypeptide(L)'
;FTLFPFTKTSLQKLKAKNIKIFSFTNQPGIADGIATVADFVQELEGFGFDDIYVCPHKHGDGCECRKPSTGMLLKAAKKHGLDLT
;
A
#
# COMPACT_ATOMS: atom_id res chain seq x y z
N PHE A 1 -8.88 1.61 -13.15
CA PHE A 1 -7.75 2.53 -12.90
C PHE A 1 -6.80 2.52 -14.09
N THR A 2 -6.01 3.59 -14.30
CA THR A 2 -4.98 3.64 -15.36
C THR A 2 -3.65 4.02 -14.71
N LEU A 3 -2.61 3.21 -14.92
CA LEU A 3 -1.26 3.51 -14.44
C LEU A 3 -0.68 4.73 -15.15
N PHE A 4 0.12 5.52 -14.43
CA PHE A 4 0.97 6.50 -15.09
C PHE A 4 1.95 5.79 -16.05
N PRO A 5 2.26 6.37 -17.22
CA PRO A 5 3.03 5.69 -18.28
C PRO A 5 4.36 5.09 -17.81
N PHE A 6 5.03 5.73 -16.87
CA PHE A 6 6.35 5.32 -16.37
C PHE A 6 6.30 4.36 -15.16
N THR A 7 5.13 4.11 -14.57
CA THR A 7 5.03 3.30 -13.34
C THR A 7 5.50 1.87 -13.58
N LYS A 8 5.00 1.20 -14.62
CA LYS A 8 5.37 -0.19 -14.93
C LYS A 8 6.89 -0.35 -15.11
N THR A 9 7.49 0.53 -15.92
CA THR A 9 8.93 0.54 -16.16
C THR A 9 9.74 0.80 -14.88
N SER A 10 9.24 1.67 -13.99
CA SER A 10 9.90 1.97 -12.72
C SER A 10 9.86 0.77 -11.76
N LEU A 11 8.71 0.11 -11.65
CA LEU A 11 8.56 -1.11 -10.85
C LEU A 11 9.49 -2.22 -11.35
N GLN A 12 9.56 -2.43 -12.67
CA GLN A 12 10.47 -3.41 -13.27
C GLN A 12 11.94 -3.13 -12.95
N LYS A 13 12.37 -1.86 -13.02
CA LYS A 13 13.75 -1.47 -12.67
C LYS A 13 14.10 -1.74 -11.21
N LEU A 14 13.16 -1.50 -10.29
CA LEU A 14 13.34 -1.79 -8.87
C LEU A 14 13.42 -3.30 -8.62
N LYS A 15 12.53 -4.08 -9.25
CA LYS A 15 12.55 -5.55 -9.16
C LYS A 15 13.82 -6.17 -9.71
N ALA A 16 14.33 -5.67 -10.84
CA ALA A 16 15.59 -6.14 -11.42
C ALA A 16 16.80 -5.93 -10.48
N LYS A 17 16.68 -5.03 -9.50
CA LYS A 17 17.67 -4.78 -8.45
C LYS A 17 17.37 -5.51 -7.14
N ASN A 18 16.41 -6.44 -7.13
CA ASN A 18 15.93 -7.15 -5.94
C ASN A 18 15.42 -6.22 -4.81
N ILE A 19 14.91 -5.04 -5.17
CA ILE A 19 14.31 -4.10 -4.22
C ILE A 19 12.84 -4.48 -4.03
N LYS A 20 12.45 -4.77 -2.78
CA LYS A 20 11.04 -4.99 -2.42
C LYS A 20 10.24 -3.70 -2.55
N ILE A 21 9.03 -3.80 -3.08
CA ILE A 21 8.14 -2.67 -3.37
C ILE A 21 6.83 -2.85 -2.61
N PHE A 22 6.54 -1.95 -1.68
CA PHE A 22 5.32 -2.01 -0.87
C PHE A 22 4.42 -0.80 -1.13
N SER A 23 3.10 -1.03 -1.14
CA SER A 23 2.10 0.03 -1.28
C SER A 23 1.52 0.41 0.08
N PHE A 24 1.36 1.70 0.31
CA PHE A 24 0.74 2.26 1.52
C PHE A 24 -0.32 3.29 1.11
N THR A 25 -1.60 2.99 1.30
CA THR A 25 -2.70 3.86 0.82
C THR A 25 -3.80 4.09 1.85
N ASN A 26 -4.39 5.29 1.83
CA ASN A 26 -5.59 5.62 2.59
C ASN A 26 -6.79 5.51 1.64
N GLN A 27 -7.71 4.57 1.88
CA GLN A 27 -8.90 4.32 1.06
C GLN A 27 -10.17 4.48 1.90
N PRO A 28 -10.55 5.73 2.29
CA PRO A 28 -11.74 5.96 3.11
C PRO A 28 -13.04 5.53 2.44
N GLY A 29 -13.09 5.43 1.10
CA GLY A 29 -14.26 4.94 0.36
C GLY A 29 -14.63 3.49 0.70
N ILE A 30 -13.72 2.73 1.33
CA ILE A 30 -14.03 1.39 1.86
C ILE A 30 -14.99 1.49 3.05
N ALA A 31 -14.78 2.45 3.96
CA ALA A 31 -15.70 2.70 5.07
C ALA A 31 -17.09 3.20 4.60
N ASP A 32 -17.17 3.72 3.38
CA ASP A 32 -18.43 4.10 2.73
C ASP A 32 -19.08 2.95 1.94
N GLY A 33 -18.47 1.75 1.92
CA GLY A 33 -18.98 0.58 1.18
C GLY A 33 -18.83 0.67 -0.34
N ILE A 34 -18.06 1.63 -0.84
CA ILE A 34 -17.86 1.88 -2.29
C ILE A 34 -16.87 0.88 -2.90
N ALA A 35 -15.97 0.33 -2.07
CA ALA A 35 -14.95 -0.64 -2.47
C ALA A 35 -14.59 -1.52 -1.28
N THR A 36 -13.87 -2.61 -1.53
CA THR A 36 -13.32 -3.49 -0.51
C THR A 36 -11.81 -3.39 -0.43
N VAL A 37 -11.22 -3.85 0.69
CA VAL A 37 -9.75 -3.97 0.80
C VAL A 37 -9.21 -4.94 -0.26
N ALA A 38 -9.95 -6.01 -0.55
CA ALA A 38 -9.53 -7.03 -1.51
C ALA A 38 -9.38 -6.47 -2.92
N ASP A 39 -10.26 -5.56 -3.35
CA ASP A 39 -10.19 -4.93 -4.68
C ASP A 39 -8.85 -4.21 -4.88
N PHE A 40 -8.41 -3.45 -3.87
CA PHE A 40 -7.13 -2.74 -3.92
C PHE A 40 -5.93 -3.68 -3.84
N VAL A 41 -6.02 -4.74 -3.03
CA VAL A 41 -4.94 -5.72 -2.91
C VAL A 41 -4.74 -6.41 -4.26
N GLN A 42 -5.80 -6.97 -4.85
CA GLN A 42 -5.72 -7.66 -6.13
C GLN A 42 -5.21 -6.75 -7.26
N GLU A 43 -5.69 -5.51 -7.33
CA GLU A 43 -5.27 -4.55 -8.34
C GLU A 43 -3.77 -4.22 -8.23
N LEU A 44 -3.29 -3.92 -7.02
CA LEU A 44 -1.89 -3.55 -6.77
C LEU A 44 -0.93 -4.75 -6.88
N GLU A 45 -1.34 -5.95 -6.46
CA GLU A 45 -0.60 -7.19 -6.73
C GLU A 45 -0.41 -7.39 -8.24
N GLY A 46 -1.45 -7.12 -9.04
CA GLY A 46 -1.40 -7.17 -10.49
C GLY A 46 -0.39 -6.19 -11.13
N PHE A 47 -0.07 -5.09 -10.45
CA PHE A 47 0.99 -4.16 -10.90
C PHE A 47 2.39 -4.58 -10.46
N GLY A 48 2.48 -5.57 -9.57
CA GLY A 48 3.74 -6.12 -9.08
C GLY A 48 4.21 -5.48 -7.79
N PHE A 49 3.33 -5.02 -6.91
CA PHE A 49 3.72 -4.75 -5.51
C PHE A 49 3.93 -6.08 -4.78
N ASP A 50 4.93 -6.13 -3.90
CA ASP A 50 5.26 -7.33 -3.12
C ASP A 50 4.43 -7.43 -1.83
N ASP A 51 3.87 -6.31 -1.36
CA ASP A 51 2.93 -6.27 -0.24
C ASP A 51 2.14 -4.96 -0.25
N ILE A 52 0.91 -5.02 0.27
CA ILE A 52 -0.05 -3.91 0.20
C ILE A 52 -0.64 -3.63 1.57
N TYR A 53 -0.58 -2.36 1.96
CA TYR A 53 -1.13 -1.85 3.20
C TYR A 53 -2.18 -0.79 2.90
N VAL A 54 -3.42 -1.08 3.32
CA VAL A 54 -4.58 -0.24 3.09
C VAL A 54 -5.14 0.21 4.44
N CYS A 55 -5.32 1.52 4.61
CA CYS A 55 -6.16 2.08 5.65
C CYS A 55 -7.58 2.28 5.11
N PRO A 56 -8.58 1.50 5.56
CA PRO A 56 -9.97 1.63 5.09
C PRO A 56 -10.75 2.74 5.81
N HIS A 57 -10.20 3.31 6.89
CA HIS A 57 -10.92 4.19 7.81
C HIS A 57 -11.11 5.63 7.30
N LYS A 58 -12.15 6.28 7.81
CA LYS A 58 -12.46 7.69 7.55
C LYS A 58 -11.48 8.62 8.26
N HIS A 59 -11.53 9.89 7.88
CA HIS A 59 -10.84 10.93 8.63
C HIS A 59 -11.54 11.11 9.98
N GLY A 60 -10.78 11.08 11.08
CA GLY A 60 -11.33 11.25 12.43
C GLY A 60 -11.59 9.95 13.21
N ASP A 61 -11.52 8.77 12.59
CA ASP A 61 -11.76 7.47 13.26
C ASP A 61 -10.69 7.11 14.32
N GLY A 62 -9.66 7.94 14.52
CA GLY A 62 -8.61 7.71 15.52
C GLY A 62 -7.71 6.50 15.25
N CYS A 63 -7.78 5.90 14.06
CA CYS A 63 -6.97 4.72 13.75
C CYS A 63 -5.47 5.05 13.60
N GLU A 64 -4.63 4.08 13.97
CA GLU A 64 -3.17 4.23 13.91
C GLU A 64 -2.59 3.98 12.50
N CYS A 65 -3.38 3.40 11.59
CA CYS A 65 -2.92 3.03 10.25
C CYS A 65 -3.01 4.18 9.23
N ARG A 66 -3.90 5.15 9.41
CA ARG A 66 -4.12 6.22 8.42
C ARG A 66 -2.91 7.15 8.34
N LYS A 67 -2.33 7.33 7.14
CA LYS A 67 -1.27 8.33 6.93
C LYS A 67 -1.80 9.73 7.29
N PRO A 68 -1.01 10.58 7.98
CA PRO A 68 0.44 10.50 8.17
C PRO A 68 0.93 9.63 9.34
N SER A 69 0.06 8.92 10.06
CA SER A 69 0.46 7.97 11.10
C SER A 69 1.35 6.84 10.53
N THR A 70 2.24 6.31 11.36
CA THR A 70 3.25 5.32 10.99
C THR A 70 2.78 3.86 11.07
N GLY A 71 1.54 3.59 11.52
CA GLY A 71 1.09 2.23 11.84
C GLY A 71 1.21 1.23 10.68
N MET A 72 0.93 1.64 9.43
CA MET A 72 1.16 0.75 8.28
C MET A 72 2.65 0.47 8.03
N LEU A 73 3.52 1.46 8.19
CA LEU A 73 4.98 1.29 8.02
C LEU A 73 5.54 0.36 9.09
N LEU A 74 5.13 0.53 10.35
CA LEU A 74 5.54 -0.34 11.45
C LEU A 74 5.07 -1.80 11.24
N LYS A 75 3.85 -1.98 10.71
CA LYS A 75 3.34 -3.30 10.33
C LYS A 75 4.21 -3.94 9.24
N ALA A 76 4.61 -3.16 8.23
CA ALA A 76 5.49 -3.64 7.16
C ALA A 76 6.89 -3.99 7.68
N ALA A 77 7.46 -3.13 8.52
CA ALA A 77 8.75 -3.38 9.14
C ALA A 77 8.76 -4.67 9.95
N LYS A 78 7.74 -4.89 10.79
CA LYS A 78 7.59 -6.13 11.56
C LYS A 78 7.44 -7.35 10.66
N LYS A 79 6.61 -7.27 9.60
CA LYS A 79 6.34 -8.42 8.71
C LYS A 79 7.57 -8.80 7.87
N HIS A 80 8.36 -7.83 7.43
CA HIS A 80 9.47 -8.05 6.49
C HIS A 80 10.86 -7.90 7.09
N GLY A 81 10.97 -7.61 8.39
CA GLY A 81 12.25 -7.36 9.06
C GLY A 81 12.95 -6.11 8.54
N LEU A 82 12.21 -5.03 8.28
CA LEU A 82 12.79 -3.77 7.76
C LEU A 82 13.34 -2.93 8.92
N ASP A 83 14.50 -2.33 8.69
CA ASP A 83 15.03 -1.26 9.52
C ASP A 83 14.48 0.09 9.04
N LEU A 84 13.91 0.85 9.96
CA LEU A 84 13.34 2.18 9.70
C LEU A 84 14.08 3.29 10.48
N THR A 85 15.23 2.97 11.08
CA THR A 85 16.05 3.89 11.88
C THR A 85 17.25 4.44 11.14
#